data_AF-N9GWB5-F1
#
_entry.id   AF-N9GWB5-F1
#
_cell.length_a   1.000
_cell.length_b   1.000
_cell.length_c   1.000
_cell.angle_alpha   90.00
_cell.angle_beta   90.00
_cell.angle_gamma   90.00
#
_symmetry.space_group_name_H-M   'P 1'
#
loop_
_entity.id
_entity.type
_entity.pdbx_description
1 polymer ?
#
loop_
_entity_poly.entity_id
_entity_poly.type
_entity_poly.pdbx_seq_one_letter_code
_entity_poly.pdbx_strand_id
1 'polypeptide(L)'
;MKQLFLTTILCFSISISHSVELDLDNQNEALSDLADMFYSEKNDPVYQFETLNPKKLDYSIESLKLIDTYLSDLRKTNLDQTSDDQRFKTILRTGAYVGEVIRKNDKNRKWYWVDYETAKEINPDFF
;
A
#
# COMPACT_ATOMS: atom_id res chain seq x y z
N MET A 1 39.38 -33.68 -23.80
CA MET A 1 39.27 -33.26 -22.37
C MET A 1 39.41 -31.74 -22.22
N LYS A 2 38.53 -30.95 -22.86
CA LYS A 2 38.46 -29.47 -22.68
C LYS A 2 37.02 -28.95 -22.70
N GLN A 3 36.07 -29.74 -23.22
CA GLN A 3 34.64 -29.42 -23.25
C GLN A 3 33.93 -29.69 -21.91
N LEU A 4 34.53 -30.46 -20.98
CA LEU A 4 33.93 -30.82 -19.69
C LEU A 4 34.17 -29.80 -18.57
N PHE A 5 35.07 -28.83 -18.80
CA PHE A 5 35.41 -27.81 -17.79
C PHE A 5 34.55 -26.54 -17.89
N LEU A 6 33.89 -26.30 -19.04
CA LEU A 6 33.07 -25.10 -19.24
C LEU A 6 31.70 -25.20 -18.55
N THR A 7 31.19 -26.41 -18.33
CA THR A 7 29.86 -26.61 -17.74
C THR A 7 29.81 -26.34 -16.24
N THR A 8 30.94 -26.44 -15.53
CA THR A 8 31.00 -26.19 -14.07
C THR A 8 31.00 -24.69 -13.74
N ILE A 9 31.44 -23.84 -14.66
CA ILE A 9 31.48 -22.37 -14.46
C ILE A 9 30.09 -21.74 -14.68
N LEU A 10 29.21 -22.36 -15.47
CA LEU A 10 27.87 -21.83 -15.74
C LEU A 10 26.87 -22.03 -14.60
N CYS A 11 27.16 -22.88 -13.62
CA CYS A 11 26.26 -23.15 -12.49
C CYS A 11 26.47 -22.20 -11.29
N PHE A 12 27.51 -21.35 -11.31
CA PHE A 12 27.83 -20.45 -10.20
C PHE A 12 27.22 -19.03 -10.32
N SER A 13 26.50 -18.73 -11.40
CA SER A 13 25.85 -17.43 -11.60
C SER A 13 24.35 -17.41 -11.27
N ILE A 14 23.87 -18.36 -10.46
CA ILE A 14 22.62 -18.12 -9.74
C ILE A 14 23.02 -17.28 -8.53
N SER A 15 23.13 -15.97 -8.72
CA SER A 15 23.00 -15.04 -7.61
C SER A 15 21.62 -15.28 -7.02
N ILE A 16 21.55 -16.19 -6.04
CA ILE A 16 20.46 -16.21 -5.09
C ILE A 16 20.56 -14.84 -4.45
N SER A 17 19.73 -13.92 -4.92
CA SER A 17 19.49 -12.68 -4.23
C SER A 17 18.87 -13.12 -2.91
N HIS A 18 19.71 -13.35 -1.91
CA HIS A 18 19.26 -13.39 -0.53
C HIS A 18 18.70 -11.99 -0.29
N SER A 19 17.40 -11.82 -0.53
CA SER A 19 16.64 -10.84 0.21
C SER A 19 16.95 -11.20 1.66
N VAL A 20 17.78 -10.38 2.32
CA VAL A 20 17.82 -10.37 3.77
C VAL A 20 16.36 -10.25 4.16
N GLU A 21 15.79 -11.33 4.69
CA GLU A 21 14.46 -11.29 5.27
C GLU A 21 14.68 -10.49 6.54
N LEU A 22 14.66 -9.16 6.37
CA LEU A 22 14.55 -8.24 7.48
C LEU A 22 13.32 -8.70 8.24
N ASP A 23 13.50 -9.09 9.49
CA ASP A 23 12.43 -9.24 10.46
C ASP A 23 11.89 -7.83 10.71
N LEU A 24 11.09 -7.38 9.75
CA LEU A 24 10.69 -6.00 9.57
C LEU A 24 9.35 -5.89 10.27
N ASP A 25 9.33 -5.16 11.39
CA ASP A 25 8.11 -4.81 12.11
C ASP A 25 7.24 -3.94 11.20
N ASN A 26 6.41 -4.61 10.41
CA ASN A 26 5.67 -4.00 9.32
C ASN A 26 4.21 -3.84 9.72
N GLN A 27 3.59 -2.80 9.19
CA GLN A 27 2.24 -2.40 9.54
C GLN A 27 1.20 -3.02 8.58
N ASN A 28 1.51 -4.13 7.92
CA ASN A 28 0.69 -4.65 6.81
C ASN A 28 -0.75 -4.98 7.22
N GLU A 29 -0.93 -5.66 8.36
CA GLU A 29 -2.25 -6.05 8.86
C GLU A 29 -3.06 -4.80 9.21
N ALA A 30 -2.50 -3.91 10.04
CA ALA A 30 -3.15 -2.66 10.43
C ALA A 30 -3.57 -1.80 9.22
N LEU A 31 -2.71 -1.67 8.21
CA LEU A 31 -3.04 -0.89 7.00
C LEU A 31 -4.01 -1.64 6.07
N SER A 32 -4.01 -2.97 6.06
CA SER A 32 -5.04 -3.75 5.35
C SER A 32 -6.41 -3.55 5.98
N ASP A 33 -6.49 -3.53 7.31
CA ASP A 33 -7.74 -3.29 8.04
C ASP A 33 -8.24 -1.86 7.80
N LEU A 34 -7.36 -0.86 7.89
CA LEU A 34 -7.70 0.54 7.58
C LEU A 34 -8.20 0.70 6.13
N ALA A 35 -7.61 -0.04 5.19
CA ALA A 35 -8.06 -0.04 3.80
C ALA A 35 -9.46 -0.64 3.63
N ASP A 36 -9.80 -1.71 4.37
CA ASP A 36 -11.16 -2.29 4.34
C ASP A 36 -12.18 -1.32 4.98
N MET A 37 -11.83 -0.76 6.13
CA MET A 37 -12.65 0.22 6.85
C MET A 37 -12.96 1.48 6.03
N PHE A 38 -12.23 1.76 4.94
CA PHE A 38 -12.53 2.85 4.02
C PHE A 38 -13.96 2.76 3.47
N TYR A 39 -14.41 1.55 3.12
CA TYR A 39 -15.71 1.33 2.46
C TYR A 39 -16.65 0.40 3.24
N SER A 40 -16.17 -0.29 4.28
CA SER A 40 -16.96 -1.27 5.04
C SER A 40 -17.49 -0.73 6.38
N GLU A 41 -16.78 0.20 7.02
CA GLU A 41 -17.12 0.70 8.36
C GLU A 41 -18.23 1.77 8.32
N LYS A 42 -19.38 1.45 8.93
CA LYS A 42 -20.59 2.29 8.91
C LYS A 42 -20.84 3.04 10.21
N ASN A 43 -20.30 2.57 11.32
CA ASN A 43 -20.49 3.19 12.64
C ASN A 43 -19.52 4.35 12.84
N ASP A 44 -18.36 4.27 12.20
CA ASP A 44 -17.32 5.29 12.22
C ASP A 44 -16.79 5.56 10.80
N PRO A 45 -17.62 6.09 9.87
CA PRO A 45 -17.29 6.14 8.45
C PRO A 45 -16.29 7.26 8.11
N VAL A 46 -15.67 7.17 6.93
CA VAL A 46 -14.92 8.30 6.34
C VAL A 46 -15.85 9.42 5.89
N TYR A 47 -15.31 10.60 5.60
CA TYR A 47 -16.12 11.73 5.17
C TYR A 47 -16.75 11.45 3.80
N GLN A 48 -18.03 11.78 3.62
CA GLN A 48 -18.80 11.48 2.40
C GLN A 48 -18.83 9.98 2.03
N PHE A 49 -18.87 9.10 3.02
CA PHE A 49 -18.94 7.65 2.83
C PHE A 49 -20.09 7.20 1.93
N GLU A 50 -21.23 7.91 1.96
CA GLU A 50 -22.40 7.65 1.12
C GLU A 50 -22.14 7.81 -0.39
N THR A 51 -21.07 8.51 -0.78
CA THR A 51 -20.65 8.65 -2.18
C THR A 51 -19.86 7.45 -2.69
N LEU A 52 -19.38 6.59 -1.79
CA LEU A 52 -18.60 5.42 -2.14
C LEU A 52 -19.48 4.32 -2.73
N ASN A 53 -18.88 3.52 -3.62
CA ASN A 53 -19.50 2.31 -4.15
C ASN A 53 -18.67 1.08 -3.74
N PRO A 54 -18.94 0.45 -2.58
CA PRO A 54 -18.16 -0.66 -2.05
C PRO A 54 -17.98 -1.81 -3.05
N LYS A 55 -18.98 -2.07 -3.90
CA LYS A 55 -18.94 -3.16 -4.89
C LYS A 55 -17.87 -2.97 -5.97
N LYS A 56 -17.39 -1.74 -6.17
CA LYS A 56 -16.36 -1.40 -7.15
C LYS A 56 -15.02 -1.07 -6.50
N LEU A 57 -14.95 -1.11 -5.16
CA LEU A 57 -13.73 -0.89 -4.40
C LEU A 57 -13.06 -2.25 -4.11
N ASP A 58 -12.67 -2.96 -5.17
CA ASP A 58 -12.16 -4.34 -5.14
C ASP A 58 -10.63 -4.48 -5.16
N TYR A 59 -9.91 -3.38 -4.91
CA TYR A 59 -8.45 -3.26 -4.97
C TYR A 59 -7.84 -3.49 -6.37
N SER A 60 -8.64 -3.42 -7.43
CA SER A 60 -8.11 -3.37 -8.81
C SER A 60 -7.39 -2.05 -9.09
N ILE A 61 -6.56 -2.01 -10.14
CA ILE A 61 -5.98 -0.75 -10.62
C ILE A 61 -7.11 0.20 -11.09
N GLU A 62 -8.18 -0.36 -11.67
CA GLU A 62 -9.34 0.38 -12.11
C GLU A 62 -10.08 1.08 -10.96
N SER A 63 -10.09 0.50 -9.76
CA SER A 63 -10.73 1.11 -8.59
C SER A 63 -10.08 2.44 -8.18
N LEU A 64 -8.80 2.68 -8.55
CA LEU A 64 -8.13 3.97 -8.32
C LEU A 64 -8.83 5.15 -9.01
N LYS A 65 -9.57 4.92 -10.10
CA LYS A 65 -10.37 5.98 -10.74
C LYS A 65 -11.50 6.47 -9.82
N LEU A 66 -12.05 5.57 -9.02
CA LEU A 66 -13.09 5.91 -8.04
C LEU A 66 -12.48 6.69 -6.86
N ILE A 67 -11.29 6.29 -6.41
CA ILE A 67 -10.52 7.01 -5.39
C ILE A 67 -10.15 8.41 -5.87
N ASP A 68 -9.69 8.55 -7.11
CA ASP A 68 -9.35 9.84 -7.71
C ASP A 68 -10.58 10.76 -7.82
N THR A 69 -11.73 10.22 -8.23
CA THR A 69 -13.01 10.94 -8.26
C THR A 69 -13.40 11.40 -6.86
N TYR A 70 -13.38 10.48 -5.89
CA TYR A 70 -13.70 10.77 -4.48
C TYR A 70 -12.79 11.87 -3.90
N LEU A 71 -11.47 11.76 -4.07
CA LEU A 71 -10.51 12.77 -3.60
C LEU A 71 -10.68 14.12 -4.33
N SER A 72 -11.00 14.10 -5.62
CA SER A 72 -11.25 15.31 -6.41
C SER A 72 -12.50 16.04 -5.93
N ASP A 73 -13.54 15.31 -5.54
CA ASP A 73 -14.77 15.89 -4.99
C ASP A 73 -14.56 16.37 -3.55
N LEU A 74 -13.83 15.60 -2.73
CA LEU A 74 -13.42 16.02 -1.38
C LEU A 74 -12.71 17.38 -1.38
N ARG A 75 -11.83 17.66 -2.34
CA ARG A 75 -11.14 18.95 -2.47
C ARG A 75 -12.07 20.14 -2.71
N LYS A 76 -13.26 19.90 -3.24
CA LYS A 76 -14.27 20.94 -3.50
C LYS A 76 -15.20 21.16 -2.30
N THR A 77 -15.02 20.39 -1.23
CA THR A 77 -15.87 20.41 -0.04
C THR A 77 -15.18 21.07 1.13
N ASN A 78 -15.94 21.33 2.19
CA ASN A 78 -15.44 21.92 3.42
C ASN A 78 -14.83 20.85 4.36
N LEU A 79 -13.99 19.97 3.83
CA LEU A 79 -13.33 18.92 4.63
C LEU A 79 -12.55 19.53 5.81
N ASP A 80 -11.98 20.71 5.62
CA ASP A 80 -11.30 21.52 6.64
C ASP A 80 -12.19 21.93 7.82
N GLN A 81 -13.51 22.01 7.62
CA GLN A 81 -14.48 22.34 8.67
C GLN A 81 -14.95 21.10 9.46
N THR A 82 -14.54 19.89 9.05
CA THR A 82 -14.85 18.64 9.78
C THR A 82 -13.90 18.44 10.97
N SER A 83 -14.23 17.54 11.89
CA SER A 83 -13.37 17.25 13.04
C SER A 83 -12.02 16.66 12.63
N ASP A 84 -11.00 16.87 13.46
CA ASP A 84 -9.65 16.34 13.23
C ASP A 84 -9.66 14.82 13.06
N ASP A 85 -10.44 14.14 13.89
CA ASP A 85 -10.69 12.70 13.80
C ASP A 85 -11.28 12.29 12.44
N GLN A 86 -12.30 13.03 11.94
CA GLN A 86 -12.91 12.79 10.65
C GLN A 86 -11.94 12.96 9.49
N ARG A 87 -11.12 14.01 9.54
CA ARG A 87 -10.08 14.23 8.53
C ARG A 87 -9.02 13.13 8.60
N PHE A 88 -8.55 12.80 9.81
CA PHE A 88 -7.51 11.80 10.02
C PHE A 88 -7.92 10.42 9.50
N LYS A 89 -9.10 9.91 9.89
CA LYS A 89 -9.56 8.61 9.39
C LYS A 89 -9.81 8.62 7.88
N THR A 90 -10.32 9.72 7.33
CA THR A 90 -10.51 9.85 5.88
C THR A 90 -9.19 9.76 5.13
N ILE A 91 -8.18 10.54 5.56
CA ILE A 91 -6.85 10.54 4.96
C ILE A 91 -6.20 9.15 5.08
N LEU A 92 -6.19 8.60 6.30
CA LEU A 92 -5.47 7.36 6.60
C LEU A 92 -6.08 6.16 5.87
N ARG A 93 -7.41 5.97 5.94
CA ARG A 93 -8.08 4.84 5.29
C ARG A 93 -8.04 4.94 3.76
N THR A 94 -8.16 6.15 3.20
CA THR A 94 -8.03 6.34 1.74
C THR A 94 -6.60 6.05 1.27
N GLY A 95 -5.59 6.54 1.99
CA GLY A 95 -4.19 6.26 1.68
C GLY A 95 -3.84 4.78 1.79
N ALA A 96 -4.36 4.11 2.84
CA ALA A 96 -4.21 2.68 3.04
C ALA A 96 -4.80 1.88 1.86
N TYR A 97 -6.01 2.25 1.40
CA TYR A 97 -6.63 1.63 0.22
C TYR A 97 -5.75 1.74 -1.03
N VAL A 98 -5.19 2.92 -1.30
CA VAL A 98 -4.30 3.13 -2.46
C VAL A 98 -3.04 2.26 -2.36
N GLY A 99 -2.39 2.21 -1.20
CA GLY A 99 -1.20 1.38 -1.05
C GLY A 99 -1.51 -0.13 -1.07
N GLU A 100 -2.68 -0.55 -0.61
CA GLU A 100 -3.16 -1.93 -0.78
C GLU A 100 -3.41 -2.28 -2.26
N VAL A 101 -3.89 -1.35 -3.09
CA VAL A 101 -3.93 -1.56 -4.55
C VAL A 101 -2.52 -1.85 -5.08
N ILE A 102 -1.49 -1.09 -4.66
CA ILE A 102 -0.10 -1.34 -5.09
C ILE A 102 0.35 -2.73 -4.63
N ARG A 103 0.22 -3.04 -3.34
CA ARG A 103 0.64 -4.31 -2.72
C ARG A 103 -0.01 -5.53 -3.36
N LYS A 104 -1.31 -5.45 -3.68
CA LYS A 104 -2.06 -6.57 -4.25
C LYS A 104 -1.83 -6.76 -5.75
N ASN A 105 -1.44 -5.72 -6.48
CA ASN A 105 -1.30 -5.77 -7.94
C ASN A 105 0.13 -5.96 -8.44
N ASP A 106 1.16 -5.54 -7.71
CA ASP A 106 2.55 -5.85 -8.10
C ASP A 106 2.90 -7.30 -7.77
N LYS A 107 3.08 -8.12 -8.81
CA LYS A 107 3.43 -9.55 -8.67
C LYS A 107 4.93 -9.81 -8.57
N ASN A 108 5.76 -8.78 -8.79
CA ASN A 108 7.20 -8.93 -8.89
C ASN A 108 7.93 -8.57 -7.58
N ARG A 109 7.26 -7.88 -6.66
CA ARG A 109 7.85 -7.38 -5.42
C ARG A 109 6.96 -7.69 -4.23
N LYS A 110 7.59 -8.03 -3.10
CA LYS A 110 6.92 -8.06 -1.80
C LYS A 110 7.08 -6.69 -1.17
N TRP A 111 5.98 -5.95 -1.15
CA TRP A 111 5.90 -4.65 -0.50
C TRP A 111 5.63 -4.81 1.00
N TYR A 112 6.02 -3.82 1.80
CA TYR A 112 5.76 -3.74 3.24
C TYR A 112 5.34 -2.31 3.58
N TRP A 113 4.28 -2.18 4.37
CA TRP A 113 3.97 -0.95 5.09
C TRP A 113 4.92 -0.82 6.25
N VAL A 114 5.54 0.34 6.39
CA VAL A 114 6.44 0.67 7.48
C VAL A 114 6.06 2.04 8.01
N ASP A 115 6.31 2.27 9.29
CA ASP A 115 6.16 3.61 9.85
C ASP A 115 7.32 4.51 9.41
N TYR A 116 7.24 5.78 9.80
CA TYR A 116 8.21 6.79 9.43
C TYR A 116 9.61 6.49 9.97
N GLU A 117 9.73 6.07 11.23
CA GLU A 117 11.04 5.80 11.84
C GLU A 117 11.70 4.59 11.18
N THR A 118 10.95 3.51 10.96
CA THR A 118 11.42 2.32 10.24
C THR A 118 11.82 2.67 8.80
N ALA A 119 11.04 3.51 8.10
CA ALA A 119 11.39 3.97 6.75
C ALA A 119 12.72 4.75 6.72
N LYS A 120 12.92 5.62 7.71
CA LYS A 120 14.15 6.41 7.88
C LYS A 120 15.35 5.51 8.22
N GLU A 121 15.17 4.48 9.03
CA GLU A 121 16.22 3.50 9.33
C GLU A 121 16.62 2.69 8.08
N ILE A 122 15.65 2.30 7.25
CA ILE A 122 15.89 1.53 6.02
C ILE A 122 16.60 2.37 4.95
N ASN A 123 16.22 3.65 4.80
CA ASN A 123 16.76 4.53 3.76
C ASN A 123 16.99 5.95 4.29
N PRO A 124 18.02 6.17 5.11
CA PRO A 124 18.27 7.46 5.75
C PRO A 124 18.62 8.56 4.73
N ASP A 125 19.16 8.22 3.56
CA ASP A 125 19.52 9.22 2.54
C ASP A 125 18.29 9.83 1.84
N PHE A 126 17.11 9.20 1.98
CA PHE A 126 15.86 9.69 1.42
C PHE A 126 15.09 10.64 2.35
N PHE A 127 15.41 10.67 3.66
CA PHE A 127 14.68 11.40 4.71
C PHE A 127 15.58 12.39 5.46
#